data_AF-A0A843GZN7-F1
#
_entry.id   AF-A0A843GZN7-F1
#
_cell.length_a   1.000
_cell.length_b   1.000
_cell.length_c   1.000
_cell.angle_alpha   90.00
_cell.angle_beta   90.00
_cell.angle_gamma   90.00
#
_symmetry.space_group_name_H-M   'P 1'
#
loop_
_entity.id
_entity.type
_entity.pdbx_description
1 polymer ?
#
loop_
_entity_poly.entity_id
_entity_poly.type
_entity_poly.pdbx_seq_one_letter_code
_entity_poly.pdbx_strand_id
1 'polypeptide(L)'
;MKELKDIVLKKNDIVYYDDDYLIVDGLDGKTANEVEGSVSKIERPIKYETIYETPKEILDKEEKEYLEHFLRPFKDKVYRIEKEGGGFYSEGESIRISVRESSDIILPTFRKDTMYKGMELDKEYTLKELGLFKE
;
A
#
# COMPACT_ATOMS: atom_id res chain seq x y z
N MET A 1 5.16 -29.04 42.46
CA MET A 1 5.69 -28.77 41.10
C MET A 1 4.50 -28.62 40.18
N LYS A 2 4.30 -27.46 39.56
CA LYS A 2 3.28 -27.32 38.50
C LYS A 2 3.82 -28.01 37.24
N GLU A 3 3.03 -28.90 36.66
CA GLU A 3 3.37 -29.54 35.39
C GLU A 3 3.30 -28.49 34.27
N LEU A 4 4.38 -28.39 33.49
CA LEU A 4 4.39 -27.62 32.26
C LEU A 4 3.64 -28.42 31.21
N LYS A 5 2.67 -27.79 30.53
CA LYS A 5 1.96 -28.38 29.39
C LYS A 5 2.50 -27.75 28.11
N ASP A 6 2.98 -28.59 27.20
CA ASP A 6 3.36 -28.17 25.86
C ASP A 6 2.12 -27.82 25.04
N ILE A 7 2.12 -26.64 24.41
CA ILE A 7 1.08 -26.23 23.46
C ILE A 7 1.61 -26.51 22.05
N VAL A 8 0.94 -27.41 21.32
CA VAL A 8 1.29 -27.75 19.93
C VAL A 8 0.32 -27.06 18.99
N LEU A 9 0.81 -26.11 18.19
CA LEU A 9 0.03 -25.42 17.17
C LEU A 9 -0.24 -26.34 15.97
N LYS A 10 -1.46 -26.27 15.44
CA LYS A 10 -1.91 -27.02 14.26
C LYS A 10 -1.91 -26.12 13.02
N LYS A 11 -1.94 -26.79 11.87
CA LYS A 11 -2.15 -26.12 10.58
C LYS A 11 -3.51 -25.41 10.60
N ASN A 12 -3.50 -24.09 10.43
CA ASN A 12 -4.63 -23.13 10.51
C ASN A 12 -4.82 -22.40 11.85
N ASP A 13 -3.98 -22.62 12.86
CA ASP A 13 -3.99 -21.76 14.04
C ASP A 13 -3.50 -20.36 13.65
N ILE A 14 -4.26 -19.32 14.04
CA ILE A 14 -3.91 -17.93 13.74
C ILE A 14 -3.19 -17.37 14.96
N VAL A 15 -2.00 -16.83 14.77
CA VAL A 15 -1.22 -16.19 15.85
C VAL A 15 -1.02 -14.74 15.50
N TYR A 16 -1.44 -13.84 16.40
CA TYR A 16 -1.22 -12.41 16.23
C TYR A 16 -0.68 -11.77 17.52
N TYR A 17 -0.04 -10.61 17.35
CA TYR A 17 0.49 -9.83 18.45
C TYR A 17 -0.46 -8.67 18.74
N ASP A 18 -0.80 -8.49 20.01
CA ASP A 18 -1.52 -7.33 20.52
C ASP A 18 -0.65 -6.66 21.58
N ASP A 19 -0.07 -5.52 21.22
CA ASP A 19 0.89 -4.67 21.93
C ASP A 19 2.10 -5.38 22.58
N ASP A 20 1.90 -6.30 23.53
CA ASP A 20 2.94 -7.07 24.23
C ASP A 20 2.60 -8.58 24.35
N TYR A 21 1.44 -9.01 23.87
CA TYR A 21 0.92 -10.37 24.06
C TYR A 21 0.84 -11.14 22.75
N LEU A 22 1.18 -12.41 22.82
CA LEU A 22 1.08 -13.37 21.73
C LEU A 22 -0.26 -14.11 21.88
N ILE A 23 -1.21 -13.83 20.99
CA ILE A 23 -2.56 -14.38 21.01
C ILE A 23 -2.63 -15.50 19.97
N VAL A 24 -3.08 -16.68 20.40
CA VAL A 24 -3.30 -17.86 19.55
C VAL A 24 -4.79 -18.10 19.41
N ASP A 25 -5.35 -17.80 18.25
CA ASP A 25 -6.75 -18.09 17.91
C ASP A 25 -6.83 -19.47 17.26
N GLY A 26 -7.43 -20.42 17.99
CA GLY A 26 -7.39 -21.87 17.72
C GLY A 26 -7.51 -22.76 18.96
N LEU A 27 -7.49 -22.19 20.17
CA LEU A 27 -7.63 -22.89 21.45
C LEU A 27 -9.09 -23.02 21.94
N ASP A 28 -10.06 -23.29 21.05
CA ASP A 28 -11.49 -23.37 21.40
C ASP A 28 -11.97 -22.17 22.26
N GLY A 29 -11.52 -20.96 21.92
CA GLY A 29 -11.91 -19.73 22.61
C GLY A 29 -11.14 -19.39 23.90
N LYS A 30 -9.99 -20.04 24.19
CA LYS A 30 -9.16 -19.68 25.34
C LYS A 30 -8.10 -18.64 25.00
N THR A 31 -7.98 -17.61 25.83
CA THR A 31 -6.91 -16.60 25.71
C THR A 31 -5.61 -17.09 26.35
N ALA A 32 -4.46 -16.56 25.93
CA ALA A 32 -3.15 -16.91 26.50
C ALA A 32 -3.08 -16.67 28.03
N ASN A 33 -3.92 -15.78 28.57
CA ASN A 33 -4.05 -15.51 30.00
C ASN A 33 -4.78 -16.62 30.79
N GLU A 34 -5.55 -17.48 30.11
CA GLU A 34 -6.23 -18.64 30.72
C GLU A 34 -5.37 -19.91 30.73
N VAL A 35 -4.25 -19.88 30.02
CA VAL A 35 -3.23 -20.92 30.08
C VAL A 35 -2.19 -20.50 31.10
N GLU A 36 -2.36 -20.94 32.34
CA GLU A 36 -1.44 -20.63 33.44
C GLU A 36 -0.09 -21.35 33.22
N GLY A 37 0.79 -20.75 32.42
CA GLY A 37 2.11 -21.27 32.08
C GLY A 37 3.02 -20.19 31.51
N SER A 38 4.28 -20.16 31.97
CA SER A 38 5.31 -19.30 31.40
C SER A 38 5.74 -19.84 30.03
N VAL A 39 5.66 -19.04 28.97
CA VAL A 39 6.20 -19.39 27.65
C VAL A 39 7.72 -19.57 27.78
N SER A 40 8.21 -20.80 27.65
CA SER A 40 9.62 -21.13 27.83
C SER A 40 10.44 -21.02 26.54
N LYS A 41 9.82 -21.23 25.38
CA LYS A 41 10.46 -21.20 24.06
C LYS A 41 9.44 -20.95 22.95
N ILE A 42 9.76 -20.05 22.02
CA ILE A 42 9.03 -19.87 20.76
C ILE A 42 9.97 -20.29 19.64
N GLU A 43 9.64 -21.37 18.93
CA GLU A 43 10.35 -21.74 17.70
C GLU A 43 9.65 -21.07 16.51
N ARG A 44 10.31 -20.08 15.92
CA ARG A 44 9.79 -19.40 14.73
C ARG A 44 10.01 -20.28 13.49
N PRO A 45 9.04 -20.35 12.57
CA PRO A 45 9.26 -21.06 11.32
C PRO A 45 10.40 -20.40 10.53
N ILE A 46 11.17 -21.24 9.82
CA ILE A 46 12.30 -20.80 8.98
C ILE A 46 11.80 -19.99 7.76
N LYS A 47 10.52 -20.11 7.43
CA LYS A 47 9.89 -19.48 6.26
C LYS A 47 8.54 -18.87 6.65
N TYR A 48 8.31 -17.64 6.20
CA TYR A 48 7.03 -16.95 6.33
C TYR A 48 6.34 -16.91 4.96
N GLU A 49 5.02 -17.04 4.93
CA GLU A 49 4.20 -16.77 3.76
C GLU A 49 3.47 -15.44 3.98
N THR A 50 3.65 -14.48 3.07
CA THR A 50 2.91 -13.22 3.11
C THR A 50 1.52 -13.49 2.57
N ILE A 51 0.50 -13.42 3.43
CA ILE A 51 -0.91 -13.67 3.08
C ILE A 51 -1.67 -12.39 2.70
N TYR A 52 -1.07 -11.22 2.91
CA TYR A 52 -1.59 -9.92 2.50
C TYR A 52 -0.43 -8.97 2.18
N GLU A 53 -0.38 -8.47 0.95
CA GLU A 53 0.58 -7.46 0.53
C GLU A 53 -0.15 -6.12 0.47
N THR A 54 0.34 -5.13 1.21
CA THR A 54 -0.18 -3.76 1.06
C THR A 54 0.09 -3.32 -0.37
N PRO A 55 -0.93 -2.97 -1.17
CA PRO A 55 -0.71 -2.55 -2.54
C PRO A 55 0.26 -1.38 -2.56
N LYS A 56 1.39 -1.57 -3.24
CA LYS A 56 2.43 -0.55 -3.36
C LYS A 56 1.80 0.72 -3.95
N GLU A 57 1.97 1.84 -3.27
CA GLU A 57 1.42 3.11 -3.75
C GLU A 57 2.07 3.49 -5.08
N ILE A 58 1.24 3.93 -6.03
CA ILE A 58 1.67 4.30 -7.39
C ILE A 58 2.49 5.60 -7.37
N LEU A 59 2.06 6.53 -6.53
CA LEU A 59 2.69 7.83 -6.32
C LEU A 59 3.39 7.85 -4.98
N ASP A 60 4.55 8.49 -4.92
CA ASP A 60 5.18 8.80 -3.64
C ASP A 60 4.48 9.97 -2.93
N LYS A 61 4.93 10.28 -1.71
CA LYS A 61 4.31 11.31 -0.87
C LYS A 61 4.41 12.71 -1.49
N GLU A 62 5.55 13.06 -2.08
CA GLU A 62 5.78 14.41 -2.62
C GLU A 62 4.98 14.60 -3.92
N GLU A 63 4.92 13.57 -4.76
CA GLU A 63 4.11 13.53 -5.98
C GLU A 63 2.62 13.69 -5.67
N LYS A 64 2.11 12.98 -4.65
CA LYS A 64 0.72 13.13 -4.19
C LYS A 64 0.45 14.54 -3.71
N GLU A 65 1.30 15.06 -2.82
CA GLU A 65 1.12 16.40 -2.25
C GLU A 65 1.11 17.47 -3.35
N TYR A 66 2.00 17.36 -4.32
CA TYR A 66 2.05 18.26 -5.46
C TYR A 66 0.76 18.19 -6.30
N LEU A 67 0.34 16.99 -6.71
CA LEU A 67 -0.85 16.81 -7.54
C LEU A 67 -2.13 17.22 -6.79
N GLU A 68 -2.27 16.88 -5.51
CA GLU A 68 -3.43 17.27 -4.72
C GLU A 68 -3.55 18.79 -4.59
N HIS A 69 -2.45 19.49 -4.32
CA HIS A 69 -2.46 20.95 -4.27
C HIS A 69 -2.84 21.57 -5.61
N PHE A 70 -2.25 21.08 -6.70
CA PHE A 70 -2.50 21.58 -8.04
C PHE A 70 -3.95 21.34 -8.49
N LEU A 71 -4.47 20.14 -8.25
CA LEU A 71 -5.79 19.70 -8.72
C LEU A 71 -6.92 20.20 -7.80
N ARG A 72 -6.65 20.56 -6.54
CA ARG A 72 -7.66 20.95 -5.54
C ARG A 72 -8.75 21.91 -6.07
N PRO A 73 -8.46 22.95 -6.88
CA PRO A 73 -9.49 23.88 -7.33
C PRO A 73 -10.48 23.29 -8.34
N PHE A 74 -10.15 22.16 -8.99
CA PHE A 74 -10.96 21.58 -10.06
C PHE A 74 -10.99 20.05 -10.04
N LYS A 75 -10.65 19.42 -8.91
CA LYS A 75 -10.55 17.96 -8.74
C LYS A 75 -11.81 17.21 -9.20
N ASP A 76 -12.99 17.79 -8.99
CA ASP A 76 -14.28 17.17 -9.34
C ASP A 76 -14.52 17.07 -10.85
N LYS A 77 -13.75 17.83 -11.64
CA LYS A 77 -13.80 17.82 -13.11
C LYS A 77 -12.72 16.95 -13.74
N VAL A 78 -11.72 16.52 -12.97
CA VAL A 78 -10.64 15.65 -13.47
C VAL A 78 -11.20 14.25 -13.70
N TYR A 79 -11.05 13.72 -14.91
CA TYR A 79 -11.53 12.36 -15.22
C TYR A 79 -10.42 11.40 -15.65
N ARG A 80 -9.22 11.90 -15.94
CA ARG A 80 -8.07 11.11 -16.38
C ARG A 80 -6.76 11.84 -16.06
N ILE A 81 -5.78 11.09 -15.57
CA ILE A 81 -4.39 11.51 -15.40
C ILE A 81 -3.51 10.44 -16.03
N GLU A 82 -2.52 10.85 -16.81
CA GLU A 82 -1.65 9.97 -17.59
C GLU A 82 -0.21 10.46 -17.53
N LYS A 83 0.74 9.53 -17.48
CA LYS A 83 2.15 9.83 -17.74
C LYS A 83 2.44 9.54 -19.20
N GLU A 84 2.68 10.58 -19.98
CA GLU A 84 2.97 10.44 -21.40
C GLU A 84 4.48 10.56 -21.67
N GLY A 85 4.94 9.82 -22.66
CA GLY A 85 6.30 9.95 -23.17
C GLY A 85 6.42 11.19 -24.05
N GLY A 86 7.50 11.93 -23.91
CA GLY A 86 7.90 12.85 -24.96
C GLY A 86 8.12 12.04 -26.24
N GLY A 87 7.60 12.51 -27.37
CA GLY A 87 7.65 11.79 -28.65
C GLY A 87 9.07 11.38 -29.07
N PHE A 88 9.22 10.72 -30.23
CA PHE A 88 10.44 10.01 -30.69
C PHE A 88 11.85 10.61 -30.45
N TYR A 89 11.97 11.91 -30.16
CA TYR A 89 13.23 12.62 -29.92
C TYR A 89 13.37 13.23 -28.51
N SER A 90 12.42 13.01 -27.60
CA SER A 90 12.42 13.57 -26.25
C SER A 90 12.73 12.49 -25.23
N GLU A 91 13.76 12.72 -24.41
CA GLU A 91 14.07 11.88 -23.24
C GLU A 91 13.23 12.22 -22.00
N GLY A 92 12.29 13.16 -22.15
CA GLY A 92 11.42 13.61 -21.07
C GLY A 92 10.05 12.94 -21.06
N GLU A 93 9.42 12.92 -19.89
CA GLU A 93 8.05 12.47 -19.64
C GLU A 93 7.24 13.66 -19.09
N SER A 94 5.92 13.66 -19.29
CA SER A 94 5.01 14.68 -18.73
C SER A 94 3.76 14.03 -18.14
N ILE A 95 3.10 14.77 -17.23
CA ILE A 95 1.77 14.38 -16.75
C ILE A 95 0.73 15.15 -17.55
N ARG A 96 -0.16 14.41 -18.22
CA ARG A 96 -1.36 14.93 -18.87
C ARG A 96 -2.55 14.75 -17.94
N ILE A 97 -3.32 15.82 -17.76
CA ILE A 97 -4.53 15.83 -16.93
C ILE A 97 -5.70 16.26 -17.82
N SER A 98 -6.69 15.39 -17.98
CA SER A 98 -7.90 15.69 -18.73
C SER A 98 -9.01 16.12 -17.79
N VAL A 99 -9.60 17.27 -18.10
CA VAL A 99 -10.62 17.94 -17.30
C VAL A 99 -11.88 18.12 -18.13
N ARG A 100 -13.05 17.77 -17.57
CA ARG A 100 -14.34 17.91 -18.27
C ARG A 100 -14.55 19.36 -18.70
N GLU A 101 -15.02 19.53 -19.93
CA GLU A 101 -15.38 20.83 -20.51
C GLU A 101 -14.19 21.82 -20.60
N SER A 102 -12.96 21.29 -20.61
CA SER A 102 -11.72 22.08 -20.73
C SER A 102 -10.72 21.38 -21.64
N SER A 103 -9.70 22.10 -22.08
CA SER A 103 -8.52 21.49 -22.69
C SER A 103 -7.73 20.69 -21.67
N ASP A 104 -6.98 19.69 -22.16
CA ASP A 104 -5.99 18.98 -21.37
C ASP A 104 -4.94 19.95 -20.80
N ILE A 105 -4.50 19.66 -19.58
CA ILE A 105 -3.39 20.33 -18.92
C ILE A 105 -2.18 19.41 -19.02
N ILE A 106 -1.09 19.91 -19.60
CA ILE A 106 0.19 19.19 -19.67
C ILE A 106 1.14 19.87 -18.69
N LEU A 107 1.57 19.12 -17.67
CA LEU A 107 2.56 19.60 -16.71
C LEU A 107 3.97 19.69 -17.33
N PRO A 108 4.87 20.50 -16.77
CA PRO A 108 6.24 20.61 -17.27
C PRO A 108 6.92 19.24 -17.41
N THR A 109 7.64 19.06 -18.53
CA THR A 109 8.39 17.85 -18.81
C THR A 109 9.50 17.64 -17.78
N PHE A 110 9.64 16.40 -17.30
CA PHE A 110 10.69 15.95 -16.39
C PHE A 110 11.53 14.85 -17.04
N ARG A 111 12.71 14.59 -16.49
CA ARG A 111 13.61 13.53 -17.00
C ARG A 111 12.99 12.16 -16.71
N LYS A 112 13.09 11.23 -17.68
CA LYS A 112 12.67 9.85 -17.48
C LYS A 112 13.30 9.22 -16.23
N ASP A 113 12.54 8.35 -15.56
CA ASP A 113 12.93 7.59 -14.37
C ASP A 113 13.25 8.44 -13.12
N THR A 114 12.95 9.75 -13.11
CA THR A 114 13.18 10.61 -11.93
C THR A 114 11.94 10.80 -11.06
N MET A 115 10.76 10.94 -11.66
CA MET A 115 9.48 11.19 -10.99
C MET A 115 8.37 10.33 -11.62
N TYR A 116 7.27 10.17 -10.90
CA TYR A 116 6.09 9.39 -11.24
C TYR A 116 6.47 7.96 -11.66
N LYS A 117 7.40 7.35 -10.91
CA LYS A 117 8.04 6.07 -11.29
C LYS A 117 7.09 4.89 -11.22
N GLY A 118 6.09 4.95 -10.32
CA GLY A 118 5.08 3.90 -10.21
C GLY A 118 4.00 3.97 -11.29
N MET A 119 3.92 5.07 -12.05
CA MET A 119 2.99 5.17 -13.19
C MET A 119 3.57 4.48 -14.43
N GLU A 120 2.78 3.59 -15.02
CA GLU A 120 2.98 3.09 -16.38
C GLU A 120 2.78 4.20 -17.42
N LEU A 121 3.59 4.16 -18.49
CA LEU A 121 3.52 5.09 -19.60
C LEU A 121 2.20 4.90 -20.39
N ASP A 122 1.59 6.02 -20.79
CA ASP A 122 0.35 6.11 -21.58
C ASP A 122 -0.87 5.39 -20.96
N LYS A 123 -0.77 5.00 -19.68
CA LYS A 123 -1.88 4.44 -18.92
C LYS A 123 -2.70 5.56 -18.31
N GLU A 124 -4.01 5.47 -18.51
CA GLU A 124 -4.99 6.36 -17.89
C GLU A 124 -5.27 5.93 -16.45
N TYR A 125 -5.14 6.87 -15.51
CA TYR A 125 -5.47 6.67 -14.11
C TYR A 125 -6.58 7.62 -13.66
N THR A 126 -7.41 7.11 -12.77
CA THR A 126 -8.34 7.91 -11.96
C THR A 126 -7.66 8.47 -10.71
N LEU A 127 -8.24 9.53 -10.12
CA LEU A 127 -7.79 10.06 -8.81
C LEU A 127 -7.72 8.96 -7.73
N LYS A 128 -8.68 8.03 -7.75
CA LYS A 128 -8.79 6.93 -6.79
C LYS A 128 -7.64 5.92 -6.93
N GLU A 129 -7.28 5.54 -8.15
CA GLU A 129 -6.18 4.61 -8.41
C GLU A 129 -4.83 5.20 -7.98
N LEU A 130 -4.64 6.49 -8.23
CA LEU A 130 -3.46 7.23 -7.75
C LEU A 130 -3.49 7.52 -6.25
N GLY A 131 -4.60 7.24 -5.59
CA GLY A 131 -4.81 7.47 -4.17
C GLY A 131 -4.74 8.93 -3.76
N LEU A 132 -5.19 9.84 -4.65
CA LEU A 132 -5.31 11.26 -4.39
C LEU A 132 -6.64 11.57 -3.70
N PHE A 133 -6.63 12.53 -2.78
CA PHE A 133 -7.76 12.99 -1.98
C PHE A 133 -8.42 11.87 -1.16
N LYS A 134 -7.63 10.91 -0.68
CA LYS A 134 -8.10 9.93 0.32
C LYS A 134 -8.31 10.66 1.65
N GLU A 135 -9.50 10.49 2.22
CA GLU A 135 -9.86 10.91 3.59
C GLU A 135 -9.33 9.93 4.63
#